data_AF-A0A834P2C9-F1
#
_entry.id   AF-A0A834P2C9-F1
#
_cell.length_a   1.000
_cell.length_b   1.000
_cell.length_c   1.000
_cell.angle_alpha   90.00
_cell.angle_beta   90.00
_cell.angle_gamma   90.00
#
_symmetry.space_group_name_H-M   'P 1'
#
loop_
_entity.id
_entity.type
_entity.pdbx_description
1 polymer ?
#
loop_
_entity_poly.entity_id
_entity_poly.type
_entity_poly.pdbx_seq_one_letter_code
_entity_poly.pdbx_strand_id
1 'polypeptide(L)'
;MVIIIEILVEYDQLLIFNNISYLKQFRNSTSKFNHINYGIFTTCNRVRQLLVRDNTGKNQILDLNTPNPKPVILPDQEPPSQSPEGPPKPPITIEIPGPIIEPVLPKIHPDSKPPIEIPAPNENIGKNKLMNTSTNNDEVLFQDVRDKGIITLNRPQALNALNLPMVQKIYPILKKWESTKKLVIIEGIGNKAFCAGGDVKAIVTVLNKPNGSSLGENFFRDEYKLNYLIGTYEKPYIAMIHGITMGGGAGLSVHGKYRIATEKTLFAMPETAIGLFPDVGGSYFLSRLKGNLGLYLGLTGHRLQGIDVLHAGIATHYIPSERLQDLKDDLLKLNTNDIEGVLNKYQFQHLMNEFSLSPYIHKIEKCFSSSSVEEIINKLNEDGSEWAKKIVQTLLKMSPTSLKVTKQCIEKGSKLTLEECLKMEYRLTCACLQKNSDFHEGVTALLITKHQNPVWNPKSLNEVTDEYIDQLFKKLPDEKELQL
;
A
#
# COMPACT_ATOMS: atom_id res chain seq x y z
N MET A 1 40.67 16.25 -29.44
CA MET A 1 39.45 17.03 -29.74
C MET A 1 38.30 16.31 -29.06
N VAL A 2 37.81 16.88 -27.97
CA VAL A 2 36.75 16.30 -27.12
C VAL A 2 35.41 16.74 -27.70
N ILE A 3 34.58 15.79 -28.13
CA ILE A 3 33.20 16.07 -28.52
C ILE A 3 32.38 16.02 -27.22
N ILE A 4 31.87 17.17 -26.79
CA ILE A 4 30.96 17.28 -25.65
C ILE A 4 29.57 16.92 -26.18
N ILE A 5 29.02 15.80 -25.71
CA ILE A 5 27.61 15.46 -25.91
C ILE A 5 26.87 16.09 -24.73
N GLU A 6 26.31 17.28 -24.92
CA GLU A 6 25.33 17.85 -23.98
C GLU A 6 24.02 17.10 -24.15
N ILE A 7 23.76 16.14 -23.25
CA ILE A 7 22.41 15.62 -23.04
C ILE A 7 21.75 16.60 -22.08
N LEU A 8 20.81 17.40 -22.58
CA LEU A 8 19.86 18.13 -21.73
C LEU A 8 18.98 17.09 -21.04
N VAL A 9 19.43 16.64 -19.87
CA VAL A 9 18.59 15.95 -18.88
C VAL A 9 18.11 17.04 -17.94
N GLU A 10 16.83 17.39 -18.02
CA GLU A 10 16.20 18.04 -16.88
C GLU A 10 16.04 16.97 -15.79
N TYR A 11 16.69 17.25 -14.64
CA TYR A 11 16.74 16.53 -13.37
C TYR A 11 17.87 15.50 -13.13
N ASP A 12 18.56 15.74 -12.01
CA ASP A 12 19.80 15.14 -11.52
C ASP A 12 19.77 13.62 -11.31
N GLN A 13 20.72 12.88 -11.92
CA GLN A 13 21.60 11.89 -11.28
C GLN A 13 22.43 11.09 -12.31
N LEU A 14 23.75 11.01 -12.10
CA LEU A 14 24.70 10.24 -12.90
C LEU A 14 24.72 8.77 -12.44
N LEU A 15 24.37 7.81 -13.31
CA LEU A 15 24.55 6.37 -13.06
C LEU A 15 25.45 5.76 -14.14
N ILE A 16 26.60 5.22 -13.74
CA ILE A 16 27.58 4.54 -14.59
C ILE A 16 27.38 3.03 -14.46
N PHE A 17 27.16 2.31 -15.56
CA PHE A 17 27.20 0.84 -15.60
C PHE A 17 28.09 0.33 -16.76
N ASN A 18 28.99 -0.61 -16.44
CA ASN A 18 29.90 -1.27 -17.38
C ASN A 18 29.46 -2.70 -17.65
N ASN A 19 29.38 -3.13 -18.93
CA ASN A 19 29.60 -4.52 -19.31
C ASN A 19 30.04 -4.69 -20.78
N ILE A 20 31.15 -5.40 -20.99
CA ILE A 20 31.92 -5.49 -22.25
C ILE A 20 31.80 -6.92 -22.80
N SER A 21 30.81 -7.18 -23.67
CA SER A 21 30.71 -8.51 -24.32
C SER A 21 30.33 -8.50 -25.80
N TYR A 22 29.84 -7.38 -26.36
CA TYR A 22 29.26 -7.38 -27.72
C TYR A 22 30.09 -6.68 -28.82
N LEU A 23 31.24 -6.09 -28.50
CA LEU A 23 31.99 -5.23 -29.44
C LEU A 23 32.99 -5.94 -30.37
N LYS A 24 33.16 -7.27 -30.31
CA LYS A 24 34.15 -7.95 -31.17
C LYS A 24 33.70 -8.19 -32.61
N GLN A 25 32.40 -8.09 -32.93
CA GLN A 25 31.88 -8.44 -34.25
C GLN A 25 31.76 -7.27 -35.25
N PHE A 26 31.84 -6.01 -34.78
CA PHE A 26 31.61 -4.81 -35.62
C PHE A 26 32.88 -4.15 -36.16
N ARG A 27 34.07 -4.65 -35.81
CA ARG A 27 35.35 -3.99 -36.11
C ARG A 27 35.83 -4.15 -37.57
N ASN A 28 35.13 -4.92 -38.41
CA ASN A 28 35.66 -5.37 -39.71
C ASN A 28 35.03 -4.75 -40.96
N SER A 29 34.14 -3.75 -40.89
CA SER A 29 33.38 -3.32 -42.10
C SER A 29 33.44 -1.85 -42.54
N THR A 30 34.18 -0.93 -41.89
CA THR A 30 34.24 0.47 -42.38
C THR A 30 35.59 1.16 -42.12
N SER A 31 36.35 1.44 -43.17
CA SER A 31 37.69 2.03 -43.14
C SER A 31 37.74 3.57 -43.18
N LYS A 32 36.68 4.28 -42.75
CA LYS A 32 36.60 5.76 -42.90
C LYS A 32 36.24 6.59 -41.66
N PHE A 33 36.24 6.02 -40.45
CA PHE A 33 36.01 6.80 -39.22
C PHE A 33 36.99 6.38 -38.11
N ASN A 34 38.18 6.98 -38.09
CA ASN A 34 39.24 6.58 -37.15
C ASN A 34 39.17 7.24 -35.76
N HIS A 35 38.19 8.10 -35.46
CA HIS A 35 38.04 8.67 -34.12
C HIS A 35 36.57 8.91 -33.78
N ILE A 36 35.85 7.85 -33.41
CA ILE A 36 34.54 7.95 -32.75
C ILE A 36 34.59 7.05 -31.51
N ASN A 37 34.49 7.63 -30.31
CA ASN A 37 34.24 6.88 -29.09
C ASN A 37 32.75 6.54 -29.05
N TYR A 38 32.42 5.27 -29.29
CA TYR A 38 31.05 4.77 -29.19
C TYR A 38 30.73 4.45 -27.73
N GLY A 39 29.83 5.22 -27.11
CA GLY A 39 29.13 4.80 -25.90
C GLY A 39 28.08 3.76 -26.24
N ILE A 40 28.07 2.62 -25.56
CA ILE A 40 27.11 1.54 -25.76
C ILE A 40 25.76 1.97 -25.18
N PHE A 41 24.72 2.08 -26.03
CA PHE A 41 23.33 2.04 -25.60
C PHE A 41 22.70 0.74 -26.09
N THR A 42 22.31 -0.13 -25.16
CA THR A 42 21.40 -1.23 -25.47
C THR A 42 20.04 -0.66 -25.84
N THR A 43 19.52 -1.13 -26.97
CA THR A 43 18.28 -0.74 -27.66
C THR A 43 17.08 -0.56 -26.72
N CYS A 44 16.65 0.69 -26.52
CA CYS A 44 15.28 1.01 -26.18
C CYS A 44 14.51 1.17 -27.50
N ASN A 45 13.52 0.33 -27.78
CA ASN A 45 12.73 0.28 -29.02
C ASN A 45 11.89 1.56 -29.33
N ARG A 46 12.24 2.72 -28.77
CA ARG A 46 11.47 3.97 -28.90
C ARG A 46 12.28 5.22 -29.23
N VAL A 47 13.61 5.17 -29.31
CA VAL A 47 14.40 6.33 -29.74
C VAL A 47 14.49 6.33 -31.27
N ARG A 48 13.77 7.25 -31.92
CA ARG A 48 13.67 7.33 -33.39
C ARG A 48 14.59 8.39 -34.01
N GLN A 49 15.01 9.39 -33.25
CA GLN A 49 15.83 10.51 -33.72
C GLN A 49 16.86 10.92 -32.66
N LEU A 50 18.05 11.34 -33.10
CA LEU A 50 19.12 11.91 -32.27
C LEU A 50 19.40 13.34 -32.72
N LEU A 51 19.48 14.28 -31.78
CA LEU A 51 20.00 15.62 -32.03
C LEU A 51 21.53 15.59 -31.83
N VAL A 52 22.28 16.04 -32.83
CA VAL A 52 23.74 16.05 -32.83
C VAL A 52 24.23 17.41 -33.25
N ARG A 53 25.23 17.96 -32.55
CA ARG A 53 25.83 19.25 -32.89
C ARG A 53 27.12 19.01 -33.69
N ASP A 54 27.24 19.62 -34.85
CA ASP A 54 28.41 19.45 -35.71
C ASP A 54 29.59 20.34 -35.27
N ASN A 55 30.73 20.14 -35.94
CA ASN A 55 31.99 20.85 -35.65
C ASN A 55 31.91 22.36 -35.93
N THR A 56 30.83 22.86 -36.53
CA THR A 56 30.57 24.28 -36.77
C THR A 56 29.57 24.87 -35.75
N GLY A 57 29.09 24.05 -34.81
CA GLY A 57 28.15 24.47 -33.76
C GLY A 57 26.68 24.38 -34.16
N LYS A 58 26.35 23.82 -35.33
CA LYS A 58 24.97 23.68 -35.83
C LYS A 58 24.31 22.39 -35.38
N ASN A 59 23.04 22.46 -35.03
CA ASN A 59 22.23 21.31 -34.65
C ASN A 59 21.77 20.53 -35.90
N GLN A 60 21.92 19.21 -35.84
CA GLN A 60 21.54 18.24 -36.87
C GLN A 60 20.66 17.15 -36.26
N ILE A 61 19.74 16.60 -37.04
CA ILE A 61 18.94 15.43 -36.64
C ILE A 61 19.39 14.20 -37.42
N LEU A 62 19.58 13.07 -36.73
CA LEU A 62 19.84 11.75 -37.31
C LEU A 62 18.63 10.83 -37.08
N ASP A 63 18.04 10.31 -38.16
CA ASP A 63 16.98 9.30 -38.11
C ASP A 63 17.57 7.89 -38.11
N LEU A 64 17.39 7.20 -36.99
CA LEU A 64 17.97 5.87 -36.75
C LEU A 64 17.21 4.73 -37.46
N ASN A 65 16.08 5.00 -38.12
CA ASN A 65 15.31 3.99 -38.85
C ASN A 65 15.80 3.76 -40.29
N THR A 66 16.82 4.51 -40.73
CA THR A 66 17.37 4.37 -42.08
C THR A 66 18.67 3.57 -42.07
N PRO A 67 18.91 2.66 -43.04
CA PRO A 67 20.14 1.85 -43.10
C PRO A 67 21.45 2.64 -43.29
N ASN A 68 21.37 3.96 -43.46
CA ASN A 68 22.49 4.91 -43.52
C ASN A 68 21.97 6.33 -43.21
N PRO A 69 21.86 6.72 -41.93
CA PRO A 69 21.33 8.02 -41.53
C PRO A 69 22.21 9.15 -42.09
N LYS A 70 21.62 10.07 -42.85
CA LYS A 70 22.29 11.31 -43.27
C LYS A 70 21.80 12.45 -42.37
N PRO A 71 22.71 13.28 -41.84
CA PRO A 71 22.31 14.41 -41.00
C PRO A 71 21.57 15.47 -41.81
N VAL A 72 20.50 16.02 -41.23
CA VAL A 72 19.75 17.15 -41.77
C VAL A 72 20.01 18.39 -40.89
N ILE A 73 20.45 19.49 -41.50
CA ILE A 73 20.71 20.77 -40.83
C ILE A 73 19.37 21.48 -40.58
N LEU A 74 19.11 21.87 -39.34
CA LEU A 74 17.94 22.68 -38.99
C LEU A 74 18.18 24.16 -39.34
N PRO A 75 17.17 24.90 -39.86
CA PRO A 75 17.26 26.35 -40.03
C PRO A 75 17.33 27.05 -38.66
N ASP A 76 18.15 28.10 -38.56
CA ASP A 76 18.33 28.88 -37.33
C ASP A 76 16.99 29.57 -36.95
N GLN A 77 16.53 29.38 -35.70
CA GLN A 77 15.37 30.11 -35.16
C GLN A 77 15.82 31.47 -34.62
N GLU A 78 15.24 32.56 -35.10
CA GLU A 78 15.44 33.90 -34.53
C GLU A 78 14.87 33.98 -33.10
N PRO A 79 15.55 34.67 -32.17
CA PRO A 79 15.07 34.84 -30.80
C PRO A 79 13.83 35.76 -30.75
N PRO A 80 12.87 35.51 -29.85
CA PRO A 80 11.64 36.30 -29.78
C PRO A 80 11.88 37.71 -29.24
N SER A 81 11.29 38.71 -29.91
CA SER A 81 11.28 40.12 -29.53
C SER A 81 10.49 40.39 -28.25
N GLN A 82 11.07 41.12 -27.30
CA GLN A 82 10.39 41.63 -26.10
C GLN A 82 9.33 42.69 -26.47
N SER A 83 8.13 42.57 -25.88
CA SER A 83 7.06 43.59 -25.92
C SER A 83 6.73 44.03 -24.49
N PRO A 84 6.38 45.32 -24.24
CA PRO A 84 6.39 45.91 -22.89
C PRO A 84 5.14 45.60 -22.05
N GLU A 85 5.34 45.62 -20.73
CA GLU A 85 4.33 45.41 -19.69
C GLU A 85 3.16 46.41 -19.76
N GLY A 86 1.92 45.89 -19.72
CA GLY A 86 0.69 46.66 -19.54
C GLY A 86 0.20 46.64 -18.08
N PRO A 87 -0.65 47.59 -17.65
CA PRO A 87 -1.02 47.81 -16.25
C PRO A 87 -1.90 46.69 -15.66
N PRO A 88 -1.97 46.58 -14.31
CA PRO A 88 -2.56 45.41 -13.65
C PRO A 88 -4.08 45.35 -13.83
N LYS A 89 -4.59 44.14 -14.12
CA LYS A 89 -6.04 43.86 -14.17
C LYS A 89 -6.61 43.70 -12.75
N PRO A 90 -7.85 44.15 -12.49
CA PRO A 90 -8.50 44.03 -11.18
C PRO A 90 -8.88 42.57 -10.85
N PRO A 91 -9.14 42.25 -9.55
CA PRO A 91 -9.33 40.88 -9.10
C PRO A 91 -10.64 40.28 -9.64
N ILE A 92 -10.55 39.03 -10.09
CA ILE A 92 -11.70 38.22 -10.55
C ILE A 92 -12.35 37.57 -9.34
N THR A 93 -13.58 37.96 -9.05
CA THR A 93 -14.49 37.27 -8.12
C THR A 93 -15.03 36.02 -8.82
N ILE A 94 -14.77 34.83 -8.28
CA ILE A 94 -15.34 33.58 -8.78
C ILE A 94 -16.57 33.26 -7.93
N GLU A 95 -17.76 33.52 -8.47
CA GLU A 95 -19.01 32.96 -7.97
C GLU A 95 -19.10 31.48 -8.39
N ILE A 96 -19.49 30.61 -7.46
CA ILE A 96 -19.78 29.19 -7.71
C ILE A 96 -21.29 29.05 -7.91
N PRO A 97 -21.79 28.74 -9.13
CA PRO A 97 -23.15 28.26 -9.28
C PRO A 97 -23.18 26.73 -9.14
N GLY A 98 -23.99 26.21 -8.22
CA GLY A 98 -24.37 24.79 -8.19
C GLY A 98 -25.38 24.43 -9.30
N PRO A 99 -26.00 23.23 -9.28
CA PRO A 99 -25.60 21.98 -8.67
C PRO A 99 -25.07 20.97 -9.71
N ILE A 100 -24.51 19.89 -9.18
CA ILE A 100 -23.88 18.75 -9.85
C ILE A 100 -24.85 18.05 -10.82
N ILE A 101 -24.42 17.86 -12.06
CA ILE A 101 -25.08 17.02 -13.06
C ILE A 101 -24.88 15.55 -12.67
N GLU A 102 -25.97 14.84 -12.37
CA GLU A 102 -25.97 13.39 -12.20
C GLU A 102 -25.61 12.69 -13.53
N PRO A 103 -24.80 11.61 -13.52
CA PRO A 103 -24.59 10.80 -14.71
C PRO A 103 -25.86 10.00 -15.04
N VAL A 104 -26.45 10.32 -16.19
CA VAL A 104 -27.57 9.58 -16.79
C VAL A 104 -27.09 8.19 -17.23
N LEU A 105 -27.62 7.14 -16.62
CA LEU A 105 -27.50 5.76 -17.10
C LEU A 105 -28.26 5.60 -18.44
N PRO A 106 -27.72 4.88 -19.43
CA PRO A 106 -28.45 4.62 -20.68
C PRO A 106 -29.72 3.82 -20.40
N LYS A 107 -30.85 4.30 -20.94
CA LYS A 107 -32.14 3.61 -20.91
C LYS A 107 -32.03 2.28 -21.65
N ILE A 108 -32.38 1.19 -20.97
CA ILE A 108 -32.57 -0.13 -21.58
C ILE A 108 -33.86 -0.06 -22.40
N HIS A 109 -33.77 -0.30 -23.71
CA HIS A 109 -34.93 -0.49 -24.58
C HIS A 109 -35.58 -1.85 -24.26
N PRO A 110 -36.91 -1.92 -24.08
CA PRO A 110 -37.61 -3.17 -23.91
C PRO A 110 -37.86 -3.77 -25.29
N ASP A 111 -36.89 -4.51 -25.83
CA ASP A 111 -37.12 -5.57 -26.83
C ASP A 111 -35.78 -6.22 -27.22
N SER A 112 -35.35 -7.21 -26.44
CA SER A 112 -34.36 -8.19 -26.88
C SER A 112 -34.64 -9.53 -26.20
N LYS A 113 -34.95 -10.54 -27.02
CA LYS A 113 -35.30 -11.92 -26.66
C LYS A 113 -34.27 -12.58 -25.72
N PRO A 114 -34.70 -13.53 -24.86
CA PRO A 114 -33.78 -14.21 -23.94
C PRO A 114 -32.75 -15.06 -24.69
N PRO A 115 -31.50 -15.18 -24.20
CA PRO A 115 -30.52 -16.09 -24.77
C PRO A 115 -30.88 -17.55 -24.49
N ILE A 116 -30.62 -18.36 -25.51
CA ILE A 116 -30.82 -19.81 -25.62
C ILE A 116 -30.05 -20.58 -24.52
N GLU A 117 -30.72 -21.55 -23.89
CA GLU A 117 -30.12 -22.53 -22.99
C GLU A 117 -29.09 -23.40 -23.74
N ILE A 118 -27.87 -23.48 -23.21
CA ILE A 118 -26.84 -24.42 -23.67
C ILE A 118 -26.94 -25.68 -22.79
N PRO A 119 -27.14 -26.89 -23.35
CA PRO A 119 -27.29 -28.11 -22.56
C PRO A 119 -25.96 -28.56 -21.94
N ALA A 120 -26.07 -29.12 -20.73
CA ALA A 120 -24.95 -29.68 -19.97
C ALA A 120 -24.31 -30.89 -20.70
N PRO A 121 -22.97 -31.05 -20.69
CA PRO A 121 -22.33 -32.24 -21.24
C PRO A 121 -22.42 -33.44 -20.28
N ASN A 122 -22.76 -34.59 -20.85
CA ASN A 122 -22.90 -35.90 -20.24
C ASN A 122 -21.70 -36.37 -19.39
N GLU A 123 -22.04 -37.03 -18.27
CA GLU A 123 -21.16 -37.88 -17.47
C GLU A 123 -20.77 -39.16 -18.22
N ASN A 124 -19.47 -39.38 -18.44
CA ASN A 124 -18.73 -40.61 -18.13
C ASN A 124 -17.33 -40.56 -18.75
N ILE A 125 -16.29 -40.72 -17.91
CA ILE A 125 -15.07 -41.53 -18.10
C ILE A 125 -14.00 -41.01 -17.11
N GLY A 126 -13.49 -41.89 -16.24
CA GLY A 126 -12.20 -41.72 -15.55
C GLY A 126 -12.26 -41.60 -14.02
N LYS A 127 -12.46 -42.72 -13.32
CA LYS A 127 -12.24 -42.83 -11.87
C LYS A 127 -10.78 -42.52 -11.53
N ASN A 128 -10.51 -41.36 -10.91
CA ASN A 128 -9.34 -41.16 -10.05
C ASN A 128 -9.73 -40.33 -8.82
N LYS A 129 -10.05 -41.06 -7.74
CA LYS A 129 -9.95 -40.69 -6.32
C LYS A 129 -10.22 -39.22 -5.97
N LEU A 130 -11.47 -38.78 -6.09
CA LEU A 130 -11.99 -37.63 -5.35
C LEU A 130 -12.01 -37.98 -3.86
N MET A 131 -11.15 -37.32 -3.09
CA MET A 131 -11.34 -37.16 -1.65
C MET A 131 -12.67 -36.44 -1.41
N ASN A 132 -13.47 -36.97 -0.50
CA ASN A 132 -14.68 -36.33 0.03
C ASN A 132 -14.41 -34.84 0.36
N THR A 133 -14.97 -33.93 -0.43
CA THR A 133 -15.09 -32.53 -0.05
C THR A 133 -16.28 -32.40 0.90
N SER A 134 -16.02 -32.55 2.20
CA SER A 134 -16.83 -31.83 3.18
C SER A 134 -16.68 -30.34 2.88
N THR A 135 -17.79 -29.65 2.66
CA THR A 135 -17.83 -28.17 2.62
C THR A 135 -17.39 -27.67 4.00
N ASN A 136 -16.10 -27.41 4.16
CA ASN A 136 -15.56 -26.99 5.44
C ASN A 136 -15.97 -25.52 5.67
N ASN A 137 -17.01 -25.29 6.48
CA ASN A 137 -17.56 -23.97 6.81
C ASN A 137 -16.67 -23.16 7.77
N ASP A 138 -15.45 -23.62 8.04
CA ASP A 138 -14.52 -22.94 8.93
C ASP A 138 -13.96 -21.66 8.29
N GLU A 139 -14.07 -20.55 9.01
CA GLU A 139 -13.61 -19.21 8.59
C GLU A 139 -12.08 -19.07 8.56
N VAL A 140 -11.35 -20.02 9.16
CA VAL A 140 -9.90 -20.16 9.09
C VAL A 140 -9.56 -21.64 9.04
N LEU A 141 -8.67 -22.01 8.13
CA LEU A 141 -8.21 -23.38 7.94
C LEU A 141 -6.77 -23.52 8.45
N PHE A 142 -6.47 -24.66 9.04
CA PHE A 142 -5.13 -25.00 9.51
C PHE A 142 -4.66 -26.27 8.83
N GLN A 143 -3.44 -26.26 8.32
CA GLN A 143 -2.82 -27.44 7.74
C GLN A 143 -1.45 -27.70 8.38
N ASP A 144 -1.27 -28.93 8.85
CA ASP A 144 0.02 -29.44 9.32
C ASP A 144 0.74 -30.17 8.18
N VAL A 145 1.92 -29.69 7.81
CA VAL A 145 2.80 -30.35 6.83
C VAL A 145 4.12 -30.67 7.51
N ARG A 146 4.17 -31.85 8.17
CA ARG A 146 5.29 -32.25 9.03
C ARG A 146 5.58 -31.19 10.10
N ASP A 147 6.78 -30.62 10.09
CA ASP A 147 7.26 -29.54 10.96
C ASP A 147 6.92 -28.13 10.42
N LYS A 148 5.96 -27.98 9.50
CA LYS A 148 5.45 -26.69 9.01
C LYS A 148 3.95 -26.55 9.27
N GLY A 149 3.51 -25.33 9.59
CA GLY A 149 2.11 -24.98 9.78
C GLY A 149 1.65 -23.98 8.71
N ILE A 150 0.43 -24.13 8.22
CA ILE A 150 -0.21 -23.19 7.29
C ILE A 150 -1.54 -22.72 7.89
N ILE A 151 -1.74 -21.41 7.89
CA ILE A 151 -2.98 -20.73 8.27
C ILE A 151 -3.57 -20.14 6.99
N THR A 152 -4.78 -20.55 6.62
CA THR A 152 -5.50 -20.00 5.47
C THR A 152 -6.75 -19.26 5.96
N LEU A 153 -6.80 -17.94 5.77
CA LEU A 153 -7.99 -17.14 6.05
C LEU A 153 -9.07 -17.48 5.01
N ASN A 154 -10.25 -17.90 5.45
CA ASN A 154 -11.28 -18.52 4.61
C ASN A 154 -12.64 -17.82 4.72
N ARG A 155 -12.67 -16.50 4.50
CA ARG A 155 -13.89 -15.69 4.38
C ARG A 155 -13.86 -14.84 3.09
N PRO A 156 -13.69 -15.43 1.89
CA PRO A 156 -13.46 -14.68 0.66
C PRO A 156 -14.61 -13.71 0.31
N GLN A 157 -15.84 -14.06 0.69
CA GLN A 157 -17.04 -13.22 0.55
C GLN A 157 -16.99 -11.93 1.38
N ALA A 158 -16.20 -11.92 2.46
CA ALA A 158 -15.95 -10.77 3.31
C ALA A 158 -14.52 -10.23 3.12
N LEU A 159 -13.87 -10.54 1.99
CA LEU A 159 -12.47 -10.18 1.72
C LEU A 159 -11.51 -10.61 2.84
N ASN A 160 -11.78 -11.78 3.43
CA ASN A 160 -11.01 -12.36 4.53
C ASN A 160 -10.90 -11.42 5.75
N ALA A 161 -11.90 -10.55 5.97
CA ALA A 161 -11.93 -9.67 7.14
C ALA A 161 -11.87 -10.48 8.45
N LEU A 162 -11.01 -10.05 9.37
CA LEU A 162 -10.71 -10.74 10.61
C LEU A 162 -11.79 -10.51 11.66
N ASN A 163 -12.43 -11.57 12.14
CA ASN A 163 -13.43 -11.49 13.21
C ASN A 163 -12.95 -12.19 14.49
N LEU A 164 -13.72 -12.05 15.58
CA LEU A 164 -13.35 -12.63 16.88
C LEU A 164 -13.15 -14.16 16.83
N PRO A 165 -14.05 -14.97 16.22
CA PRO A 165 -13.84 -16.40 16.10
C PRO A 165 -12.53 -16.79 15.40
N MET A 166 -12.14 -16.08 14.33
CA MET A 166 -10.87 -16.33 13.65
C MET A 166 -9.68 -16.03 14.56
N VAL A 167 -9.67 -14.88 15.24
CA VAL A 167 -8.61 -14.52 16.20
C VAL A 167 -8.46 -15.58 17.29
N GLN A 168 -9.58 -15.99 17.89
CA GLN A 168 -9.63 -17.00 18.95
C GLN A 168 -9.25 -18.40 18.49
N LYS A 169 -9.35 -18.70 17.18
CA LYS A 169 -8.84 -19.94 16.58
C LYS A 169 -7.34 -19.86 16.26
N ILE A 170 -6.87 -18.73 15.73
CA ILE A 170 -5.47 -18.57 15.30
C ILE A 170 -4.51 -18.55 16.49
N TYR A 171 -4.82 -17.76 17.53
CA TYR A 171 -3.93 -17.58 18.69
C TYR A 171 -3.49 -18.91 19.35
N PRO A 172 -4.39 -19.82 19.77
CA PRO A 172 -3.99 -21.07 20.42
C PRO A 172 -3.22 -22.00 19.48
N ILE A 173 -3.50 -21.96 18.16
CA ILE A 173 -2.74 -22.74 17.17
C ILE A 173 -1.31 -22.22 17.06
N LEU A 174 -1.12 -20.91 16.98
CA LEU A 174 0.23 -20.32 16.99
C LEU A 174 0.99 -20.65 18.27
N LYS A 175 0.37 -20.54 19.45
CA LYS A 175 1.00 -20.96 20.72
C LYS A 175 1.42 -22.44 20.70
N LYS A 176 0.56 -23.33 20.20
CA LYS A 176 0.90 -24.76 20.05
C LYS A 176 2.07 -24.98 19.07
N TRP A 177 2.15 -24.17 18.02
CA TRP A 177 3.18 -24.29 16.99
C TRP A 177 4.56 -23.75 17.38
N GLU A 178 4.66 -22.96 18.47
CA GLU A 178 5.96 -22.48 19.01
C GLU A 178 6.92 -23.63 19.31
N SER A 179 6.42 -24.78 19.78
CA SER A 179 7.24 -25.95 20.13
C SER A 179 7.23 -27.05 19.07
N THR A 180 6.29 -27.01 18.12
CA THR A 180 6.06 -28.15 17.20
C THR A 180 6.42 -27.86 15.75
N LYS A 181 6.56 -26.58 15.35
CA LYS A 181 6.85 -26.16 13.98
C LYS A 181 8.18 -25.42 13.86
N LYS A 182 8.81 -25.55 12.70
CA LYS A 182 10.00 -24.80 12.28
C LYS A 182 9.66 -23.53 11.52
N LEU A 183 8.51 -23.47 10.85
CA LEU A 183 7.99 -22.25 10.23
C LEU A 183 6.47 -22.29 10.16
N VAL A 184 5.88 -21.10 10.05
CA VAL A 184 4.45 -20.89 9.84
C VAL A 184 4.25 -20.01 8.62
N ILE A 185 3.31 -20.39 7.75
CA ILE A 185 2.83 -19.59 6.63
C ILE A 185 1.42 -19.12 6.94
N ILE A 186 1.12 -17.84 6.70
CA ILE A 186 -0.25 -17.33 6.66
C ILE A 186 -0.57 -16.83 5.25
N GLU A 187 -1.74 -17.21 4.73
CA GLU A 187 -2.25 -16.82 3.41
C GLU A 187 -3.77 -16.59 3.47
N GLY A 188 -4.31 -15.86 2.50
CA GLY A 188 -5.75 -15.70 2.32
C GLY A 188 -6.25 -16.59 1.19
N ILE A 189 -7.43 -17.18 1.34
CA ILE A 189 -8.05 -17.93 0.25
C ILE A 189 -8.55 -16.98 -0.85
N GLY A 190 -8.45 -17.44 -2.10
CA GLY A 190 -8.88 -16.68 -3.28
C GLY A 190 -7.86 -15.65 -3.75
N ASN A 191 -8.21 -14.90 -4.79
CA ASN A 191 -7.26 -14.03 -5.51
C ASN A 191 -7.49 -12.53 -5.28
N LYS A 192 -8.38 -12.15 -4.36
CA LYS A 192 -8.79 -10.74 -4.15
C LYS A 192 -8.15 -10.09 -2.93
N ALA A 193 -8.11 -10.81 -1.80
CA ALA A 193 -7.66 -10.25 -0.52
C ALA A 193 -6.87 -11.28 0.26
N PHE A 194 -5.77 -10.85 0.83
CA PHE A 194 -5.15 -11.56 1.94
C PHE A 194 -6.04 -11.39 3.16
N CYS A 195 -6.26 -10.14 3.58
CA CYS A 195 -7.17 -9.74 4.65
C CYS A 195 -7.45 -8.23 4.54
N ALA A 196 -8.72 -7.84 4.40
CA ALA A 196 -9.11 -6.45 4.20
C ALA A 196 -9.33 -5.64 5.49
N GLY A 197 -8.90 -6.16 6.65
CA GLY A 197 -9.04 -5.50 7.96
C GLY A 197 -9.83 -6.33 8.97
N GLY A 198 -10.00 -5.77 10.17
CA GLY A 198 -10.95 -6.31 11.14
C GLY A 198 -12.40 -6.19 10.64
N ASP A 199 -13.28 -7.07 11.08
CA ASP A 199 -14.72 -7.03 10.76
C ASP A 199 -15.43 -5.93 11.58
N VAL A 200 -15.07 -4.67 11.31
CA VAL A 200 -15.57 -3.48 12.04
C VAL A 200 -17.09 -3.32 11.96
N LYS A 201 -17.73 -3.86 10.91
CA LYS A 201 -19.21 -3.94 10.81
C LYS A 201 -19.79 -4.81 11.93
N ALA A 202 -19.16 -5.95 12.22
CA ALA A 202 -19.57 -6.81 13.31
C ALA A 202 -19.41 -6.10 14.67
N ILE A 203 -18.31 -5.36 14.85
CA ILE A 203 -18.05 -4.56 16.06
C ILE A 203 -19.17 -3.52 16.26
N VAL A 204 -19.46 -2.70 15.25
CA VAL A 204 -20.51 -1.66 15.35
C VAL A 204 -21.90 -2.25 15.51
N THR A 205 -22.19 -3.37 14.86
CA THR A 205 -23.46 -4.10 15.06
C THR A 205 -23.63 -4.54 16.52
N VAL A 206 -22.54 -4.98 17.15
CA VAL A 206 -22.54 -5.38 18.55
C VAL A 206 -22.61 -4.17 19.50
N LEU A 207 -21.96 -3.04 19.17
CA LEU A 207 -22.07 -1.79 19.93
C LEU A 207 -23.53 -1.32 20.10
N ASN A 208 -24.41 -1.65 19.16
CA ASN A 208 -25.83 -1.30 19.24
C ASN A 208 -26.61 -2.15 20.27
N LYS A 209 -26.07 -3.29 20.73
CA LYS A 209 -26.70 -4.18 21.70
C LYS A 209 -26.37 -3.79 23.16
N PRO A 210 -27.14 -4.28 24.15
CA PRO A 210 -26.74 -4.17 25.57
C PRO A 210 -25.35 -4.77 25.78
N ASN A 211 -24.50 -4.10 26.57
CA ASN A 211 -23.10 -4.47 26.82
C ASN A 211 -22.21 -4.56 25.56
N GLY A 212 -22.60 -3.88 24.48
CA GLY A 212 -21.87 -3.91 23.21
C GLY A 212 -20.41 -3.46 23.30
N SER A 213 -20.10 -2.45 24.12
CA SER A 213 -18.72 -1.97 24.31
C SER A 213 -17.80 -3.06 24.83
N SER A 214 -18.20 -3.84 25.84
CA SER A 214 -17.36 -4.92 26.38
C SER A 214 -17.07 -6.04 25.36
N LEU A 215 -17.99 -6.30 24.43
CA LEU A 215 -17.76 -7.27 23.36
C LEU A 215 -16.78 -6.71 22.30
N GLY A 216 -16.85 -5.42 21.99
CA GLY A 216 -15.86 -4.74 21.15
C GLY A 216 -14.47 -4.72 21.80
N GLU A 217 -14.40 -4.45 23.11
CA GLU A 217 -13.16 -4.49 23.90
C GLU A 217 -12.51 -5.87 23.82
N ASN A 218 -13.30 -6.95 23.94
CA ASN A 218 -12.79 -8.32 23.80
C ASN A 218 -12.20 -8.61 22.43
N PHE A 219 -12.79 -8.05 21.35
CA PHE A 219 -12.23 -8.20 20.01
C PHE A 219 -10.84 -7.58 19.90
N PHE A 220 -10.69 -6.30 20.22
CA PHE A 220 -9.39 -5.62 20.14
C PHE A 220 -8.38 -6.23 21.11
N ARG A 221 -8.82 -6.68 22.30
CA ARG A 221 -7.94 -7.35 23.28
C ARG A 221 -7.34 -8.63 22.71
N ASP A 222 -8.17 -9.48 22.11
CA ASP A 222 -7.71 -10.75 21.54
C ASP A 222 -6.90 -10.51 20.26
N GLU A 223 -7.28 -9.55 19.43
CA GLU A 223 -6.54 -9.17 18.22
C GLU A 223 -5.14 -8.67 18.57
N TYR A 224 -5.00 -7.79 19.56
CA TYR A 224 -3.70 -7.23 19.92
C TYR A 224 -2.80 -8.24 20.62
N LYS A 225 -3.36 -9.17 21.39
CA LYS A 225 -2.62 -10.36 21.87
C LYS A 225 -2.08 -11.19 20.71
N LEU A 226 -2.87 -11.38 19.67
CA LEU A 226 -2.44 -12.09 18.47
C LEU A 226 -1.35 -11.31 17.72
N ASN A 227 -1.48 -9.99 17.55
CA ASN A 227 -0.45 -9.17 16.90
C ASN A 227 0.87 -9.20 17.69
N TYR A 228 0.80 -9.09 19.02
CA TYR A 228 1.97 -9.20 19.89
C TYR A 228 2.64 -10.57 19.77
N LEU A 229 1.86 -11.66 19.79
CA LEU A 229 2.37 -13.01 19.60
C LEU A 229 3.09 -13.16 18.25
N ILE A 230 2.54 -12.60 17.17
CA ILE A 230 3.18 -12.61 15.85
C ILE A 230 4.50 -11.83 15.87
N GLY A 231 4.52 -10.64 16.49
CA GLY A 231 5.72 -9.80 16.58
C GLY A 231 6.82 -10.33 17.48
N THR A 232 6.49 -11.20 18.42
CA THR A 232 7.45 -11.88 19.32
C THR A 232 7.67 -13.34 18.97
N TYR A 233 7.15 -13.81 17.83
CA TYR A 233 7.19 -15.20 17.43
C TYR A 233 8.61 -15.66 17.08
N GLU A 234 9.15 -16.62 17.83
CA GLU A 234 10.53 -17.09 17.64
C GLU A 234 10.75 -17.86 16.35
N LYS A 235 9.70 -18.55 15.86
CA LYS A 235 9.78 -19.32 14.62
C LYS A 235 9.56 -18.40 13.42
N PRO A 236 10.22 -18.65 12.29
CA PRO A 236 9.92 -17.97 11.04
C PRO A 236 8.43 -17.93 10.72
N TYR A 237 7.87 -16.73 10.74
CA TYR A 237 6.49 -16.42 10.33
C TYR A 237 6.52 -15.75 8.95
N ILE A 238 5.81 -16.33 8.00
CA ILE A 238 5.82 -15.94 6.59
C ILE A 238 4.39 -15.54 6.19
N ALA A 239 4.15 -14.25 5.98
CA ALA A 239 2.89 -13.74 5.48
C ALA A 239 2.92 -13.58 3.95
N MET A 240 2.08 -14.33 3.24
CA MET A 240 1.85 -14.17 1.80
C MET A 240 0.73 -13.15 1.59
N ILE A 241 1.08 -11.86 1.53
CA ILE A 241 0.13 -10.74 1.47
C ILE A 241 -0.38 -10.48 0.05
N HIS A 242 -0.81 -11.55 -0.65
CA HIS A 242 -1.38 -11.47 -2.00
C HIS A 242 -2.79 -10.86 -1.97
N GLY A 243 -2.98 -9.73 -2.65
CA GLY A 243 -4.26 -9.01 -2.68
C GLY A 243 -4.37 -7.89 -1.64
N ILE A 244 -5.61 -7.46 -1.37
CA ILE A 244 -5.91 -6.42 -0.37
C ILE A 244 -5.38 -6.84 1.01
N THR A 245 -4.59 -5.95 1.63
CA THR A 245 -3.98 -6.10 2.95
C THR A 245 -4.14 -4.79 3.71
N MET A 246 -5.16 -4.67 4.56
CA MET A 246 -5.50 -3.42 5.26
C MET A 246 -5.82 -3.69 6.73
N GLY A 247 -5.66 -2.69 7.61
CA GLY A 247 -6.00 -2.78 9.05
C GLY A 247 -5.52 -4.05 9.72
N GLY A 248 -6.43 -4.85 10.30
CA GLY A 248 -6.12 -6.17 10.87
C GLY A 248 -5.31 -7.10 9.96
N GLY A 249 -5.42 -7.02 8.63
CA GLY A 249 -4.55 -7.73 7.70
C GLY A 249 -3.10 -7.26 7.71
N ALA A 250 -2.87 -5.96 7.91
CA ALA A 250 -1.54 -5.45 8.22
C ALA A 250 -1.06 -6.02 9.56
N GLY A 251 -1.89 -6.02 10.61
CA GLY A 251 -1.56 -6.60 11.92
C GLY A 251 -1.19 -8.08 11.91
N LEU A 252 -1.79 -8.87 11.00
CA LEU A 252 -1.44 -10.29 10.79
C LEU A 252 -0.16 -10.50 9.96
N SER A 253 0.46 -9.44 9.44
CA SER A 253 1.58 -9.56 8.51
C SER A 253 2.80 -8.74 8.91
N VAL A 254 2.67 -7.44 9.16
CA VAL A 254 3.78 -6.49 9.32
C VAL A 254 4.75 -6.85 10.46
N HIS A 255 4.25 -7.51 11.50
CA HIS A 255 5.04 -7.95 12.65
C HIS A 255 5.77 -9.27 12.40
N GLY A 256 5.36 -10.04 11.39
CA GLY A 256 6.01 -11.27 10.98
C GLY A 256 7.38 -11.04 10.34
N LYS A 257 8.26 -12.03 10.45
CA LYS A 257 9.64 -11.95 9.93
C LYS A 257 9.70 -11.77 8.41
N TYR A 258 8.85 -12.48 7.66
CA TYR A 258 8.81 -12.40 6.20
C TYR A 258 7.42 -12.02 5.70
N ARG A 259 7.37 -11.08 4.75
CA ARG A 259 6.15 -10.48 4.23
C ARG A 259 6.29 -10.37 2.72
N ILE A 260 5.59 -11.25 2.01
CA ILE A 260 5.76 -11.45 0.57
C ILE A 260 4.64 -10.71 -0.15
N ALA A 261 4.97 -9.58 -0.77
CA ALA A 261 4.09 -8.87 -1.67
C ALA A 261 4.12 -9.48 -3.08
N THR A 262 3.07 -9.17 -3.83
CA THR A 262 2.88 -9.53 -5.26
C THR A 262 2.40 -8.29 -6.01
N GLU A 263 2.28 -8.35 -7.33
CA GLU A 263 1.68 -7.29 -8.14
C GLU A 263 0.25 -6.92 -7.76
N LYS A 264 -0.47 -7.81 -7.07
CA LYS A 264 -1.85 -7.58 -6.60
C LYS A 264 -1.94 -7.09 -5.16
N THR A 265 -0.82 -7.00 -4.44
CA THR A 265 -0.85 -6.50 -3.07
C THR A 265 -1.31 -5.05 -3.07
N LEU A 266 -2.35 -4.75 -2.29
CA LEU A 266 -2.84 -3.39 -2.08
C LEU A 266 -2.85 -3.12 -0.58
N PHE A 267 -1.85 -2.39 -0.12
CA PHE A 267 -1.65 -2.07 1.29
C PHE A 267 -2.20 -0.68 1.63
N ALA A 268 -2.93 -0.56 2.74
CA ALA A 268 -3.31 0.72 3.32
C ALA A 268 -3.68 0.59 4.81
N MET A 269 -3.59 1.70 5.53
CA MET A 269 -4.16 1.89 6.87
C MET A 269 -5.28 2.95 6.77
N PRO A 270 -6.52 2.57 6.35
CA PRO A 270 -7.60 3.51 6.05
C PRO A 270 -8.41 3.96 7.27
N GLU A 271 -7.94 3.71 8.49
CA GLU A 271 -8.72 3.82 9.73
C GLU A 271 -9.21 5.25 10.02
N THR A 272 -8.46 6.29 9.62
CA THR A 272 -8.88 7.69 9.81
C THR A 272 -10.14 8.05 9.03
N ALA A 273 -10.42 7.32 7.94
CA ALA A 273 -11.63 7.49 7.14
C ALA A 273 -12.88 6.91 7.81
N ILE A 274 -12.72 5.95 8.73
CA ILE A 274 -13.84 5.30 9.43
C ILE A 274 -13.95 5.75 10.89
N GLY A 275 -13.27 6.83 11.29
CA GLY A 275 -13.32 7.36 12.65
C GLY A 275 -12.50 6.55 13.67
N LEU A 276 -11.50 5.80 13.21
CA LEU A 276 -10.52 5.10 14.03
C LEU A 276 -9.10 5.65 13.72
N PHE A 277 -8.05 5.02 14.20
CA PHE A 277 -6.65 5.37 13.92
C PHE A 277 -5.91 4.09 13.49
N PRO A 278 -4.75 4.18 12.81
CA PRO A 278 -3.95 3.01 12.43
C PRO A 278 -3.53 2.21 13.68
N ASP A 279 -4.26 1.13 13.95
CA ASP A 279 -4.10 0.29 15.13
C ASP A 279 -3.31 -0.98 14.79
N VAL A 280 -3.50 -2.07 15.55
CA VAL A 280 -2.82 -3.37 15.38
C VAL A 280 -1.29 -3.27 15.34
N GLY A 281 -0.71 -2.35 16.12
CA GLY A 281 0.70 -2.00 16.14
C GLY A 281 1.10 -0.98 15.07
N GLY A 282 0.13 -0.29 14.47
CA GLY A 282 0.32 0.79 13.50
C GLY A 282 1.25 1.87 14.01
N SER A 283 1.10 2.28 15.27
CA SER A 283 1.99 3.24 15.92
C SER A 283 3.44 2.76 15.99
N TYR A 284 3.66 1.44 16.05
CA TYR A 284 4.99 0.85 16.10
C TYR A 284 5.65 0.82 14.71
N PHE A 285 5.01 0.19 13.72
CA PHE A 285 5.68 -0.01 12.42
C PHE A 285 5.68 1.26 11.55
N LEU A 286 4.61 2.06 11.57
CA LEU A 286 4.56 3.30 10.77
C LEU A 286 5.62 4.29 11.23
N SER A 287 5.82 4.43 12.54
CA SER A 287 6.84 5.32 13.11
C SER A 287 8.28 4.93 12.79
N ARG A 288 8.48 3.71 12.25
CA ARG A 288 9.79 3.16 11.86
C ARG A 288 10.01 3.12 10.36
N LEU A 289 9.02 3.53 9.56
CA LEU A 289 9.23 3.73 8.13
C LEU A 289 10.17 4.92 7.90
N LYS A 290 10.82 4.95 6.74
CA LYS A 290 11.81 5.98 6.41
C LYS A 290 11.18 7.38 6.46
N GLY A 291 11.79 8.27 7.23
CA GLY A 291 11.37 9.66 7.36
C GLY A 291 9.93 9.80 7.86
N ASN A 292 9.13 10.63 7.20
CA ASN A 292 7.72 10.88 7.55
C ASN A 292 6.73 10.05 6.72
N LEU A 293 7.21 9.04 5.98
CA LEU A 293 6.36 8.19 5.15
C LEU A 293 5.25 7.52 5.96
N GLY A 294 5.56 6.97 7.14
CA GLY A 294 4.54 6.30 7.96
C GLY A 294 3.45 7.22 8.47
N LEU A 295 3.80 8.46 8.84
CA LEU A 295 2.81 9.47 9.24
C LEU A 295 1.93 9.87 8.05
N TYR A 296 2.50 10.03 6.86
CA TYR A 296 1.75 10.26 5.63
C TYR A 296 0.75 9.12 5.35
N LEU A 297 1.22 7.87 5.38
CA LEU A 297 0.38 6.69 5.14
C LEU A 297 -0.74 6.58 6.18
N GLY A 298 -0.42 6.77 7.46
CA GLY A 298 -1.38 6.66 8.56
C GLY A 298 -2.46 7.74 8.55
N LEU A 299 -2.10 9.00 8.27
CA LEU A 299 -3.09 10.09 8.23
C LEU A 299 -3.99 10.04 6.99
N THR A 300 -3.41 9.74 5.82
CA THR A 300 -4.11 9.83 4.54
C THR A 300 -4.80 8.55 4.11
N GLY A 301 -4.44 7.40 4.70
CA GLY A 301 -4.87 6.09 4.22
C GLY A 301 -4.40 5.77 2.80
N HIS A 302 -3.29 6.38 2.35
CA HIS A 302 -2.76 6.20 1.01
C HIS A 302 -2.51 4.73 0.70
N ARG A 303 -2.86 4.31 -0.52
CA ARG A 303 -2.76 2.92 -0.97
C ARG A 303 -1.44 2.69 -1.68
N LEU A 304 -0.62 1.81 -1.14
CA LEU A 304 0.58 1.31 -1.81
C LEU A 304 0.22 0.05 -2.60
N GLN A 305 0.63 0.00 -3.87
CA GLN A 305 0.32 -1.12 -4.74
C GLN A 305 1.58 -1.87 -5.15
N GLY A 306 1.51 -3.20 -5.05
CA GLY A 306 2.52 -4.12 -5.52
C GLY A 306 3.92 -3.79 -5.00
N ILE A 307 4.80 -3.38 -5.91
CA ILE A 307 6.20 -3.14 -5.59
C ILE A 307 6.40 -1.95 -4.64
N ASP A 308 5.48 -1.00 -4.60
CA ASP A 308 5.54 0.13 -3.66
C ASP A 308 5.51 -0.34 -2.21
N VAL A 309 4.90 -1.49 -1.93
CA VAL A 309 4.86 -2.09 -0.59
C VAL A 309 6.25 -2.57 -0.16
N LEU A 310 7.06 -3.07 -1.10
CA LEU A 310 8.47 -3.40 -0.86
C LEU A 310 9.30 -2.13 -0.67
N HIS A 311 9.18 -1.16 -1.58
CA HIS A 311 9.94 0.09 -1.51
C HIS A 311 9.67 0.91 -0.25
N ALA A 312 8.43 0.88 0.24
CA ALA A 312 8.07 1.51 1.51
C ALA A 312 8.65 0.78 2.74
N GLY A 313 9.18 -0.43 2.60
CA GLY A 313 9.71 -1.26 3.69
C GLY A 313 8.65 -2.10 4.43
N ILE A 314 7.41 -2.11 3.95
CA ILE A 314 6.31 -2.87 4.56
C ILE A 314 6.42 -4.35 4.19
N ALA A 315 6.65 -4.68 2.93
CA ALA A 315 7.00 -6.02 2.50
C ALA A 315 8.51 -6.24 2.63
N THR A 316 8.95 -7.49 2.87
CA THR A 316 10.38 -7.85 2.79
C THR A 316 10.75 -8.38 1.42
N HIS A 317 9.80 -8.98 0.71
CA HIS A 317 10.02 -9.62 -0.58
C HIS A 317 8.89 -9.25 -1.55
N TYR A 318 9.22 -9.28 -2.84
CA TYR A 318 8.26 -9.10 -3.92
C TYR A 318 8.41 -10.26 -4.91
N ILE A 319 7.37 -11.08 -4.98
CA ILE A 319 7.35 -12.31 -5.76
C ILE A 319 6.09 -12.29 -6.62
N PRO A 320 6.17 -12.46 -7.96
CA PRO A 320 5.01 -12.50 -8.84
C PRO A 320 4.00 -13.56 -8.39
N SER A 321 2.70 -13.25 -8.44
CA SER A 321 1.67 -14.15 -7.88
C SER A 321 1.67 -15.55 -8.51
N GLU A 322 2.01 -15.65 -9.81
CA GLU A 322 2.14 -16.92 -10.53
C GLU A 322 3.19 -17.87 -9.93
N ARG A 323 4.15 -17.35 -9.17
CA ARG A 323 5.24 -18.12 -8.54
C ARG A 323 4.97 -18.43 -7.07
N LEU A 324 3.87 -17.95 -6.48
CA LEU A 324 3.61 -18.16 -5.05
C LEU A 324 3.38 -19.63 -4.68
N GLN A 325 2.73 -20.40 -5.54
CA GLN A 325 2.51 -21.83 -5.25
C GLN A 325 3.83 -22.60 -5.28
N ASP A 326 4.69 -22.34 -6.25
CA ASP A 326 6.04 -22.94 -6.32
C ASP A 326 6.88 -22.57 -5.08
N LEU A 327 6.85 -21.30 -4.68
CA LEU A 327 7.50 -20.83 -3.46
C LEU A 327 6.98 -21.58 -2.24
N LYS A 328 5.66 -21.69 -2.09
CA LYS A 328 5.04 -22.41 -0.97
C LYS A 328 5.51 -23.86 -0.94
N ASP A 329 5.48 -24.54 -2.08
CA ASP A 329 5.90 -25.94 -2.19
C ASP A 329 7.38 -26.13 -1.82
N ASP A 330 8.25 -25.21 -2.22
CA ASP A 330 9.67 -25.24 -1.85
C ASP A 330 9.88 -24.99 -0.34
N LEU A 331 9.15 -24.03 0.25
CA LEU A 331 9.18 -23.78 1.70
C LEU A 331 8.71 -25.00 2.51
N LEU A 332 7.68 -25.71 2.02
CA LEU A 332 7.16 -26.91 2.69
C LEU A 332 8.12 -28.11 2.58
N LYS A 333 8.93 -28.17 1.51
CA LYS A 333 9.97 -29.20 1.31
C LYS A 333 11.29 -28.88 2.02
N LEU A 334 11.47 -27.64 2.48
CA LEU A 334 12.71 -27.17 3.07
C LEU A 334 13.08 -27.98 4.33
N ASN A 335 14.25 -28.60 4.33
CA ASN A 335 14.77 -29.36 5.48
C ASN A 335 15.81 -28.57 6.30
N THR A 336 16.35 -27.49 5.72
CA THR A 336 17.30 -26.57 6.34
C THR A 336 16.56 -25.35 6.93
N ASN A 337 17.29 -24.44 7.57
CA ASN A 337 16.75 -23.16 8.02
C ASN A 337 16.95 -22.03 6.98
N ASP A 338 17.32 -22.37 5.73
CA ASP A 338 17.65 -21.42 4.67
C ASP A 338 16.39 -20.88 3.96
N ILE A 339 15.53 -20.20 4.73
CA ILE A 339 14.31 -19.59 4.20
C ILE A 339 14.65 -18.42 3.27
N GLU A 340 15.68 -17.64 3.63
CA GLU A 340 16.10 -16.48 2.85
C GLU A 340 16.66 -16.89 1.47
N GLY A 341 17.45 -17.96 1.39
CA GLY A 341 17.90 -18.52 0.10
C GLY A 341 16.73 -18.96 -0.79
N VAL A 342 15.70 -19.57 -0.21
CA VAL A 342 14.47 -19.91 -0.95
C VAL A 342 13.75 -18.64 -1.41
N LEU A 343 13.54 -17.64 -0.55
CA LEU A 343 12.87 -16.41 -0.94
C LEU A 343 13.63 -15.66 -2.05
N ASN A 344 14.96 -15.56 -1.93
CA ASN A 344 15.84 -14.92 -2.91
C ASN A 344 15.81 -15.60 -4.28
N LYS A 345 15.59 -16.93 -4.35
CA LYS A 345 15.39 -17.66 -5.62
C LYS A 345 14.15 -17.17 -6.38
N TYR A 346 13.12 -16.73 -5.67
CA TYR A 346 11.84 -16.30 -6.24
C TYR A 346 11.69 -14.77 -6.33
N GLN A 347 12.53 -14.03 -5.60
CA GLN A 347 12.59 -12.57 -5.65
C GLN A 347 12.76 -12.09 -7.10
N PHE A 348 11.88 -11.18 -7.52
CA PHE A 348 11.95 -10.65 -8.87
C PHE A 348 13.19 -9.78 -9.06
N GLN A 349 14.14 -10.22 -9.89
CA GLN A 349 15.48 -9.60 -10.01
C GLN A 349 15.48 -8.26 -10.77
N HIS A 350 14.46 -8.00 -11.60
CA HIS A 350 14.32 -6.75 -12.34
C HIS A 350 13.28 -5.85 -11.69
N LEU A 351 13.61 -5.30 -10.52
CA LEU A 351 12.83 -4.24 -9.87
C LEU A 351 12.98 -2.91 -10.64
N MET A 352 12.52 -2.89 -11.90
CA MET A 352 12.61 -1.73 -12.80
C MET A 352 11.55 -0.67 -12.50
N ASN A 353 10.65 -0.92 -11.54
CA ASN A 353 9.61 0.01 -11.17
C ASN A 353 10.12 0.92 -10.05
N GLU A 354 10.25 2.20 -10.37
CA GLU A 354 10.50 3.24 -9.38
C GLU A 354 9.34 3.29 -8.37
N PHE A 355 9.68 3.61 -7.12
CA PHE A 355 8.68 3.81 -6.08
C PHE A 355 7.77 4.98 -6.45
N SER A 356 6.45 4.75 -6.50
CA SER A 356 5.49 5.74 -7.02
C SER A 356 5.45 7.06 -6.22
N LEU A 357 5.87 7.03 -4.96
CA LEU A 357 5.96 8.22 -4.11
C LEU A 357 7.31 8.95 -4.21
N SER A 358 8.29 8.44 -4.97
CA SER A 358 9.61 9.09 -5.13
C SER A 358 9.53 10.58 -5.47
N PRO A 359 8.68 11.03 -6.42
CA PRO A 359 8.56 12.46 -6.75
C PRO A 359 8.07 13.34 -5.58
N TYR A 360 7.41 12.73 -4.60
CA TYR A 360 6.76 13.44 -3.49
C TYR A 360 7.48 13.26 -2.15
N ILE A 361 8.50 12.40 -2.05
CA ILE A 361 9.20 12.12 -0.78
C ILE A 361 9.66 13.41 -0.09
N HIS A 362 10.31 14.32 -0.82
CA HIS A 362 10.77 15.59 -0.23
C HIS A 362 9.60 16.44 0.33
N LYS A 363 8.43 16.42 -0.33
CA LYS A 363 7.23 17.12 0.13
C LYS A 363 6.61 16.43 1.34
N ILE A 364 6.56 15.09 1.33
CA ILE A 364 6.12 14.29 2.46
C ILE A 364 6.97 14.63 3.68
N GLU A 365 8.30 14.59 3.56
CA GLU A 365 9.21 14.96 4.65
C GLU A 365 8.95 16.38 5.16
N LYS A 366 8.88 17.36 4.25
CA LYS A 366 8.71 18.77 4.62
C LYS A 366 7.36 19.05 5.31
N CYS A 367 6.26 18.51 4.77
CA CYS A 367 4.92 18.82 5.24
C CYS A 367 4.57 18.02 6.50
N PHE A 368 4.90 16.73 6.54
CA PHE A 368 4.48 15.83 7.61
C PHE A 368 5.38 15.88 8.85
N SER A 369 6.55 16.53 8.79
CA SER A 369 7.38 16.80 9.97
C SER A 369 6.85 17.90 10.90
N SER A 370 5.65 18.44 10.64
CA SER A 370 5.05 19.57 11.36
C SER A 370 4.56 19.18 12.75
N SER A 371 4.39 20.16 13.64
CA SER A 371 4.04 19.92 15.06
C SER A 371 2.57 19.52 15.27
N SER A 372 1.67 19.91 14.38
CA SER A 372 0.23 19.61 14.44
C SER A 372 -0.33 19.22 13.07
N VAL A 373 -1.55 18.65 13.04
CA VAL A 373 -2.22 18.32 11.76
C VAL A 373 -2.61 19.59 11.01
N GLU A 374 -3.00 20.64 11.73
CA GLU A 374 -3.28 21.96 11.18
C GLU A 374 -2.06 22.54 10.46
N GLU A 375 -0.87 22.42 11.05
CA GLU A 375 0.37 22.87 10.42
C GLU A 375 0.73 22.02 9.18
N ILE A 376 0.45 20.71 9.20
CA ILE A 376 0.59 19.85 8.00
C ILE A 376 -0.30 20.40 6.86
N ILE A 377 -1.57 20.68 7.14
CA ILE A 377 -2.51 21.21 6.16
C ILE A 377 -2.05 22.59 5.65
N ASN A 378 -1.58 23.46 6.53
CA ASN A 378 -1.06 24.78 6.14
C ASN A 378 0.13 24.66 5.19
N LYS A 379 1.13 23.83 5.51
CA LYS A 379 2.29 23.60 4.62
C LYS A 379 1.91 22.97 3.28
N LEU A 380 0.90 22.10 3.25
CA LEU A 380 0.38 21.54 2.00
C LEU A 380 -0.33 22.61 1.15
N ASN A 381 -1.09 23.51 1.79
CA ASN A 381 -1.71 24.64 1.10
C ASN A 381 -0.66 25.61 0.55
N GLU A 382 0.41 25.89 1.29
CA GLU A 382 1.55 26.70 0.85
C GLU A 382 2.32 26.06 -0.31
N ASP A 383 2.51 24.72 -0.30
CA ASP A 383 3.11 24.01 -1.43
C ASP A 383 2.28 24.18 -2.71
N GLY A 384 0.94 24.18 -2.60
CA GLY A 384 0.03 24.56 -3.67
C GLY A 384 0.03 23.65 -4.92
N SER A 385 0.83 22.58 -4.95
CA SER A 385 0.85 21.65 -6.08
C SER A 385 -0.42 20.80 -6.16
N GLU A 386 -0.70 20.25 -7.34
CA GLU A 386 -1.87 19.37 -7.54
C GLU A 386 -1.82 18.12 -6.65
N TRP A 387 -0.62 17.63 -6.32
CA TRP A 387 -0.46 16.58 -5.33
C TRP A 387 -0.88 17.06 -3.94
N ALA A 388 -0.35 18.19 -3.46
CA ALA A 388 -0.64 18.69 -2.13
C ALA A 388 -2.14 19.04 -1.95
N LYS A 389 -2.77 19.67 -2.95
CA LYS A 389 -4.21 19.94 -2.95
C LYS A 389 -5.04 18.67 -2.80
N LYS A 390 -4.67 17.58 -3.50
CA LYS A 390 -5.36 16.28 -3.35
C LYS A 390 -5.20 15.72 -1.95
N ILE A 391 -4.01 15.84 -1.35
CA ILE A 391 -3.78 15.39 0.03
C ILE A 391 -4.61 16.22 1.03
N VAL A 392 -4.69 17.53 0.87
CA VAL A 392 -5.56 18.38 1.70
C VAL A 392 -7.02 17.95 1.58
N GLN A 393 -7.52 17.74 0.36
CA GLN A 393 -8.88 17.25 0.13
C GLN A 393 -9.13 15.89 0.77
N THR A 394 -8.13 15.01 0.78
CA THR A 394 -8.21 13.72 1.48
C THR A 394 -8.29 13.94 2.98
N LEU A 395 -7.38 14.71 3.58
CA LEU A 395 -7.34 14.94 5.04
C LEU A 395 -8.63 15.60 5.55
N LEU A 396 -9.19 16.56 4.82
CA LEU A 396 -10.43 17.24 5.21
C LEU A 396 -11.67 16.35 5.20
N LYS A 397 -11.61 15.15 4.62
CA LYS A 397 -12.70 14.16 4.65
C LYS A 397 -12.59 13.18 5.82
N MET A 398 -11.43 13.08 6.47
CA MET A 398 -11.19 12.16 7.58
C MET A 398 -11.78 12.71 8.88
N SER A 399 -11.95 11.84 9.89
CA SER A 399 -12.34 12.29 11.23
C SER A 399 -11.25 13.22 11.79
N PRO A 400 -11.60 14.46 12.23
CA PRO A 400 -10.65 15.36 12.86
C PRO A 400 -9.99 14.77 14.11
N THR A 401 -10.79 14.06 14.93
CA THR A 401 -10.30 13.35 16.11
C THR A 401 -9.28 12.28 15.72
N SER A 402 -9.64 11.42 14.75
CA SER A 402 -8.77 10.37 14.25
C SER A 402 -7.44 10.88 13.71
N LEU A 403 -7.43 12.01 13.00
CA LEU A 403 -6.20 12.62 12.51
C LEU A 403 -5.25 13.03 13.64
N LYS A 404 -5.77 13.73 14.66
CA LYS A 404 -4.97 14.16 15.81
C LYS A 404 -4.47 12.97 16.63
N VAL A 405 -5.33 11.99 16.90
CA VAL A 405 -4.96 10.74 17.57
C VAL A 405 -3.87 10.00 16.79
N THR A 406 -4.03 9.85 15.47
CA THR A 406 -3.08 9.14 14.61
C THR A 406 -1.70 9.78 14.66
N LYS A 407 -1.62 11.11 14.54
CA LYS A 407 -0.35 11.84 14.63
C LYS A 407 0.34 11.59 15.97
N GLN A 408 -0.37 11.84 17.08
CA GLN A 408 0.21 11.69 18.42
C GLN A 408 0.58 10.23 18.72
N CYS A 409 -0.22 9.28 18.23
CA CYS A 409 0.01 7.84 18.39
C CYS A 409 1.29 7.39 17.68
N ILE A 410 1.48 7.77 16.41
CA ILE A 410 2.69 7.45 15.63
C ILE A 410 3.93 8.11 16.24
N GLU A 411 3.84 9.38 16.65
CA GLU A 411 4.96 10.08 17.28
C GLU A 411 5.39 9.45 18.61
N LYS A 412 4.44 9.13 19.49
CA LYS A 412 4.72 8.40 20.73
C LYS A 412 5.31 7.02 20.43
N GLY A 413 4.74 6.29 19.46
CA GLY A 413 5.16 4.95 19.07
C GLY A 413 6.60 4.82 18.58
N SER A 414 7.20 5.92 18.10
CA SER A 414 8.63 5.96 17.71
C SER A 414 9.59 5.64 18.86
N LYS A 415 9.15 5.85 20.11
CA LYS A 415 9.95 5.67 21.34
C LYS A 415 9.52 4.46 22.17
N LEU A 416 8.51 3.73 21.73
CA LEU A 416 7.89 2.63 22.48
C LEU A 416 8.23 1.29 21.85
N THR A 417 8.24 0.25 22.68
CA THR A 417 8.23 -1.16 22.23
C THR A 417 6.89 -1.52 21.58
N LEU A 418 6.83 -2.65 20.86
CA LEU A 418 5.56 -3.13 20.28
C LEU A 418 4.51 -3.37 21.38
N GLU A 419 4.91 -3.91 22.52
CA GLU A 419 4.03 -4.16 23.67
C GLU A 419 3.40 -2.85 24.18
N GLU A 420 4.23 -1.82 24.39
CA GLU A 420 3.78 -0.51 24.87
C GLU A 420 2.90 0.21 23.85
N CYS A 421 3.23 0.09 22.55
CA CYS A 421 2.38 0.55 21.45
C CYS A 421 1.00 -0.11 21.51
N LEU A 422 0.91 -1.44 21.57
CA LEU A 422 -0.36 -2.16 21.61
C LEU A 422 -1.17 -1.83 22.87
N LYS A 423 -0.52 -1.63 24.03
CA LYS A 423 -1.21 -1.15 25.24
C LYS A 423 -1.77 0.26 25.08
N MET A 424 -1.02 1.17 24.46
CA MET A 424 -1.48 2.52 24.15
C MET A 424 -2.66 2.50 23.17
N GLU A 425 -2.53 1.75 22.08
CA GLU A 425 -3.59 1.58 21.07
C GLU A 425 -4.85 0.96 21.67
N TYR A 426 -4.72 0.00 22.59
CA TYR A 426 -5.87 -0.61 23.27
C TYR A 426 -6.70 0.41 24.06
N ARG A 427 -6.05 1.36 24.76
CA ARG A 427 -6.75 2.44 25.47
C ARG A 427 -7.55 3.30 24.49
N LEU A 428 -6.93 3.64 23.36
CA LEU A 428 -7.55 4.45 22.33
C LEU A 428 -8.74 3.73 21.68
N THR A 429 -8.62 2.43 21.35
CA THR A 429 -9.76 1.69 20.78
C THR A 429 -10.89 1.54 21.78
N CYS A 430 -10.60 1.29 23.07
CA CYS A 430 -11.62 1.35 24.12
C CYS A 430 -12.36 2.70 24.15
N ALA A 431 -11.63 3.81 23.99
CA ALA A 431 -12.24 5.14 23.95
C ALA A 431 -13.12 5.36 22.71
N CYS A 432 -12.80 4.72 21.58
CA CYS A 432 -13.60 4.75 20.35
C CYS A 432 -14.87 3.87 20.39
N LEU A 433 -15.01 2.94 21.35
CA LEU A 433 -16.13 1.99 21.46
C LEU A 433 -17.38 2.57 22.13
N GLN A 434 -17.82 3.74 21.68
CA GLN A 434 -19.02 4.43 22.13
C GLN A 434 -20.03 4.57 20.99
N LYS A 435 -21.33 4.61 21.30
CA LYS A 435 -22.40 4.73 20.28
C LYS A 435 -22.38 6.07 19.53
N ASN A 436 -21.81 7.10 20.13
CA ASN A 436 -21.72 8.46 19.60
C ASN A 436 -20.31 8.83 19.16
N SER A 437 -19.42 7.85 18.98
CA SER A 437 -18.06 8.10 18.49
C SER A 437 -18.00 8.23 16.98
N ASP A 438 -16.96 8.90 16.48
CA ASP A 438 -16.64 8.94 15.06
C ASP A 438 -16.47 7.52 14.47
N PHE A 439 -15.98 6.56 15.25
CA PHE A 439 -15.83 5.17 14.78
C PHE A 439 -17.19 4.56 14.40
N HIS A 440 -18.19 4.72 15.26
CA HIS A 440 -19.53 4.22 15.01
C HIS A 440 -20.15 4.89 13.77
N GLU A 441 -20.05 6.21 13.68
CA GLU A 441 -20.56 7.00 12.55
C GLU A 441 -19.86 6.62 11.24
N GLY A 442 -18.53 6.59 11.24
CA GLY A 442 -17.72 6.33 10.05
C GLY A 442 -17.98 4.94 9.48
N VAL A 443 -17.99 3.91 10.33
CA VAL A 443 -18.34 2.54 9.90
C VAL A 443 -19.79 2.46 9.42
N THR A 444 -20.71 3.12 10.12
CA THR A 444 -22.13 3.14 9.70
C THR A 444 -22.26 3.75 8.31
N ALA A 445 -21.75 4.97 8.11
CA ALA A 445 -21.82 5.73 6.88
C ALA A 445 -21.15 5.06 5.68
N LEU A 446 -20.00 4.44 5.88
CA LEU A 446 -19.17 3.91 4.80
C LEU A 446 -19.43 2.43 4.50
N LEU A 447 -19.74 1.62 5.51
CA LEU A 447 -19.76 0.16 5.37
C LEU A 447 -21.14 -0.47 5.60
N ILE A 448 -22.00 0.16 6.41
CA ILE A 448 -23.35 -0.37 6.73
C ILE A 448 -24.40 0.25 5.80
N THR A 449 -24.64 1.56 5.92
CA THR A 449 -25.63 2.30 5.11
C THR A 449 -25.06 2.72 3.76
N LYS A 450 -23.74 2.88 3.67
CA LYS A 450 -22.98 3.18 2.44
C LYS A 450 -23.38 4.51 1.76
N HIS A 451 -23.85 5.51 2.52
CA HIS A 451 -24.06 6.86 1.97
C HIS A 451 -22.77 7.66 1.77
N GLN A 452 -21.62 7.17 2.28
CA GLN A 452 -20.29 7.75 2.05
C GLN A 452 -20.10 9.21 2.52
N ASN A 453 -20.93 9.67 3.45
CA ASN A 453 -20.88 11.04 3.96
C ASN A 453 -21.01 11.08 5.49
N PRO A 454 -19.98 10.61 6.22
CA PRO A 454 -19.99 10.59 7.67
C PRO A 454 -20.07 12.01 8.26
N VAL A 455 -20.79 12.16 9.38
CA VAL A 455 -20.91 13.43 10.12
C VAL A 455 -20.07 13.36 11.39
N TRP A 456 -18.81 13.80 11.29
CA TRP A 456 -17.87 13.78 12.40
C TRP A 456 -18.27 14.70 13.56
N ASN A 457 -17.92 14.28 14.78
CA ASN A 457 -18.09 15.05 16.00
C ASN A 457 -16.87 14.88 16.92
N PRO A 458 -15.98 15.89 17.04
CA PRO A 458 -16.11 17.26 16.51
C PRO A 458 -16.01 17.37 14.97
N LYS A 459 -16.56 18.45 14.39
CA LYS A 459 -16.70 18.61 12.94
C LYS A 459 -15.43 19.10 12.24
N SER A 460 -14.56 19.78 12.98
CA SER A 460 -13.34 20.39 12.43
C SER A 460 -12.14 20.22 13.38
N LEU A 461 -10.93 20.30 12.83
CA LEU A 461 -9.69 20.15 13.62
C LEU A 461 -9.59 21.15 14.77
N ASN A 462 -10.07 22.39 14.56
CA ASN A 462 -10.03 23.46 15.56
C ASN A 462 -10.94 23.19 16.77
N GLU A 463 -11.98 22.36 16.61
CA GLU A 463 -12.88 21.97 17.70
C GLU A 463 -12.32 20.81 18.54
N VAL A 464 -11.30 20.11 18.05
CA VAL A 464 -10.64 19.01 18.75
C VAL A 464 -9.55 19.60 19.65
N THR A 465 -9.82 19.73 20.95
CA THR A 465 -8.86 20.31 21.90
C THR A 465 -7.78 19.31 22.31
N ASP A 466 -6.62 19.82 22.74
CA ASP A 466 -5.53 18.98 23.23
C ASP A 466 -5.94 18.22 24.50
N GLU A 467 -6.74 18.83 25.38
CA GLU A 467 -7.25 18.15 26.59
C GLU A 467 -8.17 16.98 26.24
N TYR A 468 -9.00 17.12 25.20
CA TYR A 468 -9.84 16.03 24.72
C TYR A 468 -8.99 14.88 24.19
N ILE A 469 -7.97 15.20 23.40
CA ILE A 469 -7.05 14.19 22.87
C ILE A 469 -6.28 13.51 24.00
N ASP A 470 -5.70 14.25 24.95
CA ASP A 470 -4.95 13.69 26.07
C ASP A 470 -5.83 12.79 26.97
N GLN A 471 -7.12 13.10 27.10
CA GLN A 471 -8.08 12.25 27.80
C GLN A 471 -8.21 10.86 27.14
N LEU A 472 -8.12 10.76 25.81
CA LEU A 472 -8.18 9.47 25.09
C LEU A 472 -6.97 8.58 25.38
N PHE A 473 -5.80 9.17 25.69
CA PHE A 473 -4.56 8.45 25.98
C PHE A 473 -4.41 8.03 27.45
N LYS A 474 -5.33 8.45 28.34
CA LYS A 474 -5.24 8.10 29.76
C LYS A 474 -5.30 6.60 29.98
N LYS A 475 -4.59 6.15 31.02
CA LYS A 475 -4.64 4.75 31.46
C LYS A 475 -6.07 4.36 31.81
N LEU A 476 -6.43 3.14 31.45
CA LEU A 476 -7.62 2.47 31.96
C LEU A 476 -7.36 2.04 33.41
N PRO A 477 -8.41 1.68 34.17
CA PRO A 477 -8.23 0.94 35.43
C PRO A 477 -7.34 -0.28 35.22
N ASP A 478 -6.49 -0.63 36.18
CA ASP A 478 -5.46 -1.67 36.04
C ASP A 478 -6.06 -3.02 35.63
N GLU A 479 -7.26 -3.36 36.10
CA GLU A 479 -7.99 -4.57 35.74
C GLU A 479 -8.51 -4.61 34.29
N LYS A 480 -8.57 -3.45 33.63
CA LYS A 480 -9.01 -3.31 32.24
C LYS A 480 -7.86 -3.17 31.24
N GLU A 481 -6.67 -2.79 31.70
CA GLU A 481 -5.47 -2.64 30.87
C GLU A 481 -5.15 -3.92 30.07
N LEU A 482 -4.54 -3.74 28.89
CA LEU A 482 -4.12 -4.86 28.06
C LEU A 482 -2.92 -5.58 28.71
N GLN A 483 -3.07 -6.89 28.90
CA GLN A 483 -2.01 -7.79 29.37
C GLN A 483 -1.56 -8.66 28.19
N LEU A 484 -0.26 -8.67 27.91
CA LEU A 484 0.36 -9.30 26.74
C LEU A 484 1.38 -10.38 27.14
#